data_AF-A0A1C4ABQ2-F1
#
_entry.id   AF-A0A1C4ABQ2-F1
#
_cell.length_a   1.000
_cell.length_b   1.000
_cell.length_c   1.000
_cell.angle_alpha   90.00
_cell.angle_beta   90.00
_cell.angle_gamma   90.00
#
_symmetry.space_group_name_H-M   'P 1'
#
loop_
_entity.id
_entity.type
_entity.pdbx_description
1 polymer ?
#
loop_
_entity_poly.entity_id
_entity_poly.type
_entity_poly.pdbx_seq_one_letter_code
_entity_poly.pdbx_strand_id
1 'polypeptide(L)'
;MEKEQLREVLTKGKQLAGEYEELNRQYNRVKRPILLSGALLVIILIMLEIIVVSIKKIMPMTLILKDLFITNPGQWPMLIGINVIIVLILLFFPIIRQVTNIYVYFIGKCFLINKQKGLKKEISHTLDQFIHSTQLPQLFCETKIIDKFIGYLDIYQADSLKECVKLYKEEERHEQILEGIGDLKKEISAVGDKVSDVSERI
;
A
#
# COMPACT_ATOMS: atom_id res chain seq x y z
N MET A 1 -26.70 14.56 -27.76
CA MET A 1 -26.94 13.19 -27.28
C MET A 1 -28.31 13.22 -26.67
N GLU A 2 -29.22 12.37 -27.13
CA GLU A 2 -30.59 12.31 -26.61
C GLU A 2 -30.57 11.77 -25.17
N LYS A 3 -31.59 12.11 -24.36
CA LYS A 3 -31.68 11.73 -22.95
C LYS A 3 -31.55 10.21 -22.74
N GLU A 4 -32.17 9.42 -23.61
CA GLU A 4 -32.08 7.95 -23.64
C GLU A 4 -30.63 7.46 -23.83
N GLN A 5 -29.93 8.04 -24.81
CA GLN A 5 -28.53 7.72 -25.11
C GLN A 5 -27.60 8.12 -23.96
N LEU A 6 -27.85 9.28 -23.34
CA LEU A 6 -27.10 9.74 -22.18
C LEU A 6 -27.26 8.79 -20.99
N ARG A 7 -28.47 8.27 -20.77
CA ARG A 7 -28.76 7.29 -19.73
C ARG A 7 -28.04 5.97 -19.96
N GLU A 8 -28.03 5.48 -21.20
CA GLU A 8 -27.30 4.27 -21.59
C GLU A 8 -25.78 4.44 -21.36
N VAL A 9 -25.23 5.59 -21.77
CA VAL A 9 -23.82 5.93 -21.58
C VAL A 9 -23.44 5.99 -20.10
N LEU A 10 -24.26 6.62 -19.25
CA LEU A 10 -24.01 6.68 -17.81
C LEU A 10 -24.17 5.32 -17.13
N THR A 11 -25.11 4.49 -17.57
CA THR A 11 -25.28 3.12 -17.04
C THR A 11 -24.06 2.26 -17.36
N LYS A 12 -23.55 2.34 -18.59
CA LYS A 12 -22.29 1.70 -18.99
C LYS A 12 -21.10 2.28 -18.23
N GLY A 13 -21.06 3.59 -18.05
CA GLY A 13 -20.08 4.29 -17.24
C GLY A 13 -20.06 3.79 -15.80
N LYS A 14 -21.23 3.55 -15.19
CA LYS A 14 -21.37 3.04 -13.83
C LYS A 14 -20.75 1.65 -13.68
N GLN A 15 -20.97 0.77 -14.65
CA GLN A 15 -20.35 -0.56 -14.66
C GLN A 15 -18.82 -0.45 -14.70
N LEU A 16 -18.28 0.34 -15.63
CA LEU A 16 -16.83 0.55 -15.77
C LEU A 16 -16.21 1.22 -14.54
N ALA A 17 -16.89 2.19 -13.91
CA ALA A 17 -16.43 2.80 -12.67
C ALA A 17 -16.42 1.80 -11.50
N GLY A 18 -17.42 0.90 -11.44
CA GLY A 18 -17.44 -0.19 -10.47
C GLY A 18 -16.26 -1.16 -10.64
N GLU A 19 -15.98 -1.56 -11.87
CA GLU A 19 -14.81 -2.38 -12.21
C GLU A 19 -13.49 -1.68 -11.85
N TYR A 20 -13.38 -0.38 -12.17
CA TYR A 20 -12.24 0.44 -11.80
C TYR A 20 -12.02 0.49 -10.29
N GLU A 21 -13.08 0.73 -9.51
CA GLU A 21 -13.01 0.73 -8.04
C GLU A 21 -12.58 -0.62 -7.49
N GLU A 22 -13.10 -1.73 -8.03
CA GLU A 22 -12.73 -3.07 -7.61
C GLU A 22 -11.25 -3.37 -7.92
N LEU A 23 -10.80 -3.09 -9.13
CA LEU A 23 -9.40 -3.22 -9.54
C LEU A 23 -8.48 -2.37 -8.66
N ASN A 24 -8.88 -1.14 -8.34
CA ASN A 24 -8.10 -0.26 -7.46
C ASN A 24 -8.03 -0.79 -6.01
N ARG A 25 -9.12 -1.38 -5.49
CA ARG A 25 -9.12 -2.08 -4.19
C ARG A 25 -8.18 -3.30 -4.21
N GLN A 26 -8.17 -4.07 -5.30
CA GLN A 26 -7.26 -5.21 -5.46
C GLN A 26 -5.79 -4.74 -5.53
N TYR A 27 -5.51 -3.68 -6.30
CA TYR A 27 -4.20 -3.07 -6.40
C TYR A 27 -3.67 -2.60 -5.03
N ASN A 28 -4.51 -1.92 -4.25
CA ASN A 28 -4.13 -1.46 -2.91
C ASN A 28 -3.87 -2.61 -1.92
N ARG A 29 -4.63 -3.71 -2.02
CA ARG A 29 -4.39 -4.94 -1.25
C ARG A 29 -3.03 -5.57 -1.58
N VAL A 30 -2.57 -5.47 -2.82
CA VAL A 30 -1.25 -6.00 -3.24
C VAL A 30 -0.12 -5.02 -2.94
N LYS A 31 -0.35 -3.71 -3.03
CA LYS A 31 0.69 -2.67 -2.81
C LYS A 31 1.17 -2.61 -1.37
N ARG A 32 0.27 -2.66 -0.39
CA ARG A 32 0.61 -2.61 1.06
C ARG A 32 1.62 -3.68 1.49
N PRO A 33 1.40 -4.99 1.23
CA PRO A 33 2.33 -6.02 1.65
C PRO A 33 3.69 -5.85 0.97
N ILE A 34 3.77 -5.41 -0.30
CA ILE A 34 5.06 -5.19 -1.01
C ILE A 34 5.95 -4.14 -0.30
N LEU A 35 5.34 -3.06 0.22
CA LEU A 35 6.06 -2.00 0.93
C LEU A 35 6.57 -2.47 2.30
N LEU A 36 5.70 -3.05 3.13
CA LEU A 36 6.05 -3.58 4.45
C LEU A 36 7.14 -4.65 4.36
N SER A 37 7.00 -5.52 3.36
CA SER A 37 7.99 -6.56 3.07
C SER A 37 9.32 -6.00 2.52
N GLY A 38 9.34 -4.79 1.94
CA GLY A 38 10.60 -4.13 1.56
C GLY A 38 11.42 -3.76 2.78
N ALA A 39 10.78 -3.13 3.76
CA ALA A 39 11.42 -2.71 5.00
C ALA A 39 11.98 -3.89 5.81
N LEU A 40 11.21 -5.00 5.92
CA LEU A 40 11.66 -6.21 6.61
C LEU A 40 12.92 -6.83 5.99
N LEU A 41 13.04 -6.84 4.66
CA LEU A 41 14.21 -7.38 3.98
C LEU A 41 15.47 -6.58 4.32
N VAL A 42 15.37 -5.25 4.35
CA VAL A 42 16.49 -4.36 4.71
C VAL A 42 16.95 -4.63 6.14
N ILE A 43 16.01 -4.79 7.08
CA ILE A 43 16.32 -5.12 8.49
C ILE A 43 17.05 -6.48 8.57
N ILE A 44 16.56 -7.49 7.85
CA ILE A 44 17.21 -8.82 7.83
C ILE A 44 18.63 -8.72 7.27
N LEU A 45 18.85 -7.98 6.19
CA LEU A 45 20.19 -7.80 5.60
C LEU A 45 21.15 -7.12 6.58
N ILE A 46 20.70 -6.07 7.29
CA ILE A 46 21.50 -5.40 8.32
C ILE A 46 21.86 -6.37 9.46
N MET A 47 20.90 -7.15 9.94
CA MET A 47 21.15 -8.16 10.98
C MET A 47 22.17 -9.21 10.51
N LEU A 48 22.11 -9.61 9.25
CA LEU A 48 23.01 -10.59 8.65
C LEU A 48 24.43 -10.03 8.51
N GLU A 49 24.60 -8.76 8.13
CA GLU A 49 25.89 -8.07 8.14
C GLU A 49 26.51 -8.01 9.54
N ILE A 50 25.72 -7.66 10.56
CA ILE A 50 26.18 -7.63 11.96
C ILE A 50 26.69 -9.01 12.40
N ILE A 51 25.97 -10.08 12.03
CA ILE A 51 26.38 -11.46 12.31
C ILE A 51 27.71 -11.79 11.60
N VAL A 52 27.84 -11.46 10.31
CA VAL A 52 29.07 -11.73 9.53
C VAL A 52 30.27 -10.98 10.10
N VAL A 53 30.10 -9.70 10.46
CA VAL A 53 31.16 -8.90 11.11
C VAL A 53 31.56 -9.50 12.46
N SER A 54 30.58 -9.96 13.24
CA SER A 54 30.82 -10.60 14.54
C SER A 54 31.60 -11.91 14.38
N ILE A 55 31.26 -12.75 13.39
CA ILE A 55 31.99 -13.98 13.09
C ILE A 55 33.43 -13.69 12.64
N LYS A 56 33.64 -12.72 11.74
CA LYS A 56 34.99 -12.31 11.29
C LYS A 56 35.88 -11.87 12.46
N LYS A 57 35.30 -11.24 13.47
CA LYS A 57 36.02 -10.80 14.68
C LYS A 57 36.41 -11.96 15.59
N ILE A 58 35.63 -13.05 15.60
CA ILE A 58 35.88 -14.27 16.39
C ILE A 58 36.85 -15.23 15.67
N MET A 59 36.85 -15.24 14.33
CA MET A 59 37.70 -16.08 13.49
C MET A 59 39.21 -16.08 13.85
N PRO A 60 39.90 -14.96 14.13
CA PRO A 60 41.31 -15.00 14.53
C PRO A 60 41.54 -15.76 15.83
N MET A 61 40.57 -15.78 16.76
CA MET A 61 40.67 -16.52 18.01
C MET A 61 40.62 -18.05 17.78
N THR A 62 39.86 -18.48 16.76
CA THR A 62 39.81 -19.90 16.36
C THR A 62 41.08 -20.39 15.65
N LEU A 63 41.80 -19.50 14.96
CA LEU A 63 43.10 -19.77 14.35
C LEU A 63 44.19 -19.98 15.41
N ILE A 64 44.19 -19.18 16.48
CA ILE A 64 45.12 -19.33 17.61
C ILE A 64 44.90 -20.68 18.32
N LEU A 65 43.64 -21.12 18.45
CA LEU A 65 43.31 -22.46 18.96
C LEU A 65 43.84 -23.59 18.07
N LYS A 66 43.88 -23.39 16.75
CA LYS A 66 44.40 -24.38 15.79
C LYS A 66 45.92 -24.59 15.93
N ASP A 67 46.68 -23.54 16.21
CA ASP A 67 48.14 -23.65 16.43
C ASP A 67 48.49 -24.37 17.75
N LEU A 68 47.65 -24.21 18.78
CA LEU A 68 47.72 -25.00 20.04
C LEU A 68 47.42 -26.50 19.83
N PHE A 69 46.75 -26.86 18.74
CA PHE A 69 46.37 -28.24 18.41
C PHE A 69 47.48 -29.03 17.71
N ILE A 70 48.33 -28.36 16.92
CA ILE A 70 49.40 -29.00 16.14
C ILE A 70 50.54 -29.51 17.04
N THR A 71 50.68 -28.95 18.26
CA THR A 71 51.76 -29.27 19.19
C THR A 71 51.49 -30.48 20.11
N ASN A 72 50.29 -31.07 20.13
CA ASN A 72 49.95 -32.22 21.00
C ASN A 72 49.24 -33.36 20.23
N PRO A 73 49.96 -34.41 19.78
CA PRO A 73 49.48 -35.36 18.77
C PRO A 73 48.76 -36.62 19.27
N GLY A 74 48.58 -36.84 20.58
CA GLY A 74 47.86 -38.03 21.08
C GLY A 74 46.34 -37.85 20.98
N GLN A 75 45.60 -38.87 20.48
CA GLN A 75 44.13 -39.17 20.47
C GLN A 75 43.03 -38.07 20.44
N TRP A 76 43.30 -36.85 20.87
CA TRP A 76 42.51 -35.64 20.74
C TRP A 76 42.08 -35.24 19.30
N PRO A 77 42.81 -35.57 18.19
CA PRO A 77 42.44 -35.08 16.85
C PRO A 77 41.08 -35.59 16.34
N MET A 78 40.66 -36.80 16.74
CA MET A 78 39.48 -37.46 16.19
C MET A 78 38.18 -36.96 16.85
N LEU A 79 38.16 -36.83 18.18
CA LEU A 79 37.04 -36.26 18.94
C LEU A 79 36.84 -34.76 18.65
N ILE A 80 37.93 -34.02 18.46
CA ILE A 80 37.85 -32.61 18.07
C ILE A 80 37.44 -32.44 16.60
N GLY A 81 37.88 -33.30 15.68
CA GLY A 81 37.43 -33.26 14.29
C GLY A 81 35.91 -33.38 14.16
N ILE A 82 35.29 -34.30 14.92
CA ILE A 82 33.83 -34.48 14.96
C ILE A 82 33.14 -33.24 15.55
N ASN A 83 33.66 -32.69 16.66
CA ASN A 83 33.11 -31.48 17.27
C ASN A 83 33.22 -30.26 16.34
N VAL A 84 34.30 -30.11 15.57
CA VAL A 84 34.45 -29.04 14.57
C VAL A 84 33.42 -29.18 13.45
N ILE A 85 33.16 -30.41 12.96
CA ILE A 85 32.13 -30.67 11.96
C ILE A 85 30.73 -30.33 12.51
N ILE A 86 30.43 -30.73 13.76
CA ILE A 86 29.16 -30.42 14.41
C ILE A 86 28.99 -28.89 14.58
N VAL A 87 30.04 -28.18 15.01
CA VAL A 87 30.03 -26.72 15.14
C VAL A 87 29.83 -26.05 13.78
N LEU A 88 30.47 -26.54 12.72
CA LEU A 88 30.25 -26.04 11.35
C LEU A 88 28.80 -26.27 10.91
N ILE A 89 28.23 -27.44 11.13
CA ILE A 89 26.82 -27.72 10.79
C ILE A 89 25.88 -26.79 11.59
N LEU A 90 26.11 -26.60 12.89
CA LEU A 90 25.31 -25.71 13.74
C LEU A 90 25.45 -24.23 13.35
N LEU A 91 26.60 -23.81 12.82
CA LEU A 91 26.81 -22.45 12.31
C LEU A 91 26.18 -22.25 10.93
N PHE A 92 26.25 -23.24 10.03
CA PHE A 92 25.75 -23.12 8.66
C PHE A 92 24.24 -23.40 8.54
N PHE A 93 23.68 -24.29 9.35
CA PHE A 93 22.25 -24.61 9.35
C PHE A 93 21.33 -23.38 9.51
N PRO A 94 21.53 -22.46 10.47
CA PRO A 94 20.72 -21.26 10.59
C PRO A 94 20.91 -20.31 9.39
N ILE A 95 22.11 -20.27 8.80
CA ILE A 95 22.39 -19.45 7.61
C ILE A 95 21.61 -19.99 6.42
N ILE A 96 21.67 -21.30 6.16
CA ILE A 96 20.94 -21.94 5.06
C ILE A 96 19.44 -21.73 5.23
N ARG A 97 18.89 -21.96 6.44
CA ARG A 97 17.48 -21.74 6.74
C ARG A 97 17.05 -20.29 6.51
N GLN A 98 17.87 -19.31 6.89
CA GLN A 98 17.62 -17.89 6.63
C GLN A 98 17.63 -17.59 5.13
N VAL A 99 18.62 -18.11 4.39
CA VAL A 99 18.73 -17.92 2.93
C VAL A 99 17.52 -18.52 2.21
N THR A 100 17.06 -19.71 2.59
CA THR A 100 15.87 -20.32 1.98
C THR A 100 14.62 -19.49 2.24
N ASN A 101 14.44 -18.98 3.47
CA ASN A 101 13.31 -18.11 3.82
C ASN A 101 13.34 -16.80 3.02
N ILE A 102 14.52 -16.17 2.87
CA ILE A 102 14.72 -14.96 2.07
C ILE A 102 14.41 -15.23 0.59
N TYR A 103 14.84 -16.39 0.08
CA TYR A 103 14.61 -16.77 -1.31
C TYR A 103 13.12 -17.00 -1.63
N VAL A 104 12.42 -17.78 -0.80
CA VAL A 104 10.96 -18.00 -0.93
C VAL A 104 10.20 -16.68 -0.85
N TYR A 105 10.63 -15.81 0.05
CA TYR A 105 10.09 -14.47 0.19
C TYR A 105 10.30 -13.58 -1.04
N PHE A 106 11.49 -13.64 -1.64
CA PHE A 106 11.83 -12.89 -2.85
C PHE A 106 10.99 -13.36 -4.05
N ILE A 107 10.80 -14.67 -4.21
CA ILE A 107 9.92 -15.23 -5.24
C ILE A 107 8.47 -14.74 -5.04
N GLY A 108 7.96 -14.83 -3.80
CA GLY A 108 6.62 -14.33 -3.47
C GLY A 108 6.47 -12.84 -3.80
N LYS A 109 7.52 -12.04 -3.55
CA LYS A 109 7.56 -10.62 -3.94
C LYS A 109 7.51 -10.40 -5.45
N CYS A 110 8.35 -11.10 -6.20
CA CYS A 110 8.38 -10.99 -7.65
C CYS A 110 7.00 -11.31 -8.26
N PHE A 111 6.31 -12.32 -7.72
CA PHE A 111 4.94 -12.64 -8.11
C PHE A 111 3.97 -11.49 -7.81
N LEU A 112 4.01 -10.92 -6.61
CA LEU A 112 3.16 -9.79 -6.22
C LEU A 112 3.43 -8.54 -7.06
N ILE A 113 4.69 -8.25 -7.40
CA ILE A 113 5.07 -7.13 -8.28
C ILE A 113 4.52 -7.34 -9.69
N ASN A 114 4.61 -8.56 -10.23
CA ASN A 114 4.02 -8.87 -11.54
C ASN A 114 2.49 -8.71 -11.51
N LYS A 115 1.83 -9.21 -10.46
CA LYS A 115 0.39 -9.01 -10.26
C LYS A 115 0.03 -7.53 -10.17
N GLN A 116 0.84 -6.73 -9.46
CA GLN A 116 0.66 -5.27 -9.36
C GLN A 116 0.81 -4.59 -10.73
N LYS A 117 1.77 -5.01 -11.56
CA LYS A 117 1.94 -4.49 -12.92
C LYS A 117 0.75 -4.84 -13.83
N GLY A 118 0.22 -6.06 -13.71
CA GLY A 118 -0.99 -6.49 -14.42
C GLY A 118 -2.19 -5.63 -14.05
N LEU A 119 -2.48 -5.53 -12.75
CA LEU A 119 -3.56 -4.70 -12.23
C LEU A 119 -3.42 -3.22 -12.66
N LYS A 120 -2.20 -2.67 -12.66
CA LYS A 120 -1.98 -1.29 -13.12
C LYS A 120 -2.36 -1.10 -14.60
N LYS A 121 -2.06 -2.08 -15.45
CA LYS A 121 -2.44 -2.05 -16.88
C LYS A 121 -3.95 -2.20 -17.06
N GLU A 122 -4.58 -3.09 -16.31
CA GLU A 122 -6.03 -3.26 -16.31
C GLU A 122 -6.74 -1.97 -15.86
N ILE A 123 -6.28 -1.36 -14.77
CA ILE A 123 -6.79 -0.06 -14.29
C ILE A 123 -6.69 1.03 -15.36
N SER A 124 -5.54 1.16 -16.05
CA SER A 124 -5.40 2.16 -17.12
C SER A 124 -6.31 1.85 -18.29
N HIS A 125 -6.44 0.59 -18.68
CA HIS A 125 -7.29 0.18 -19.78
C HIS A 125 -8.78 0.41 -19.48
N THR A 126 -9.26 0.04 -18.29
CA THR A 126 -10.64 0.29 -17.85
C THR A 126 -10.92 1.79 -17.79
N LEU A 127 -9.96 2.59 -17.35
CA LEU A 127 -10.08 4.04 -17.33
C LEU A 127 -10.15 4.64 -18.75
N ASP A 128 -9.29 4.20 -19.67
CA ASP A 128 -9.34 4.64 -21.07
C ASP A 128 -10.66 4.24 -21.73
N GLN A 129 -11.14 3.01 -21.47
CA GLN A 129 -12.47 2.56 -21.91
C GLN A 129 -13.60 3.41 -21.34
N PHE A 130 -13.52 3.81 -20.07
CA PHE A 130 -14.47 4.71 -19.44
C PHE A 130 -14.50 6.07 -20.16
N ILE A 131 -13.34 6.70 -20.35
CA ILE A 131 -13.23 8.01 -20.99
C ILE A 131 -13.75 7.96 -22.43
N HIS A 132 -13.38 6.94 -23.19
CA HIS A 132 -13.82 6.78 -24.58
C HIS A 132 -15.31 6.45 -24.69
N SER A 133 -15.86 5.63 -23.79
CA SER A 133 -17.27 5.23 -23.85
C SER A 133 -18.21 6.32 -23.34
N THR A 134 -17.77 7.11 -22.35
CA THR A 134 -18.63 8.05 -21.64
C THR A 134 -18.40 9.51 -21.98
N GLN A 135 -17.26 9.84 -22.60
CA GLN A 135 -16.79 11.21 -22.83
C GLN A 135 -16.66 12.02 -21.53
N LEU A 136 -16.68 11.36 -20.37
CA LEU A 136 -16.48 11.98 -19.07
C LEU A 136 -15.00 12.03 -18.71
N PRO A 137 -14.53 13.15 -18.14
CA PRO A 137 -13.22 13.19 -17.49
C PRO A 137 -13.06 12.11 -16.43
N GLN A 138 -11.82 11.61 -16.27
CA GLN A 138 -11.44 10.67 -15.22
C GLN A 138 -11.90 11.10 -13.82
N LEU A 139 -11.98 12.40 -13.57
CA LEU A 139 -12.38 12.95 -12.27
C LEU A 139 -13.80 12.52 -11.84
N PHE A 140 -14.64 12.10 -12.77
CA PHE A 140 -15.98 11.60 -12.51
C PHE A 140 -16.08 10.07 -12.58
N CYS A 141 -14.95 9.35 -12.68
CA CYS A 141 -14.88 7.89 -12.70
C CYS A 141 -15.04 7.32 -11.29
N GLU A 142 -16.20 7.60 -10.69
CA GLU A 142 -16.61 7.08 -9.39
C GLU A 142 -18.09 6.69 -9.46
N THR A 143 -18.42 5.53 -8.90
CA THR A 143 -19.79 5.01 -8.95
C THR A 143 -20.80 5.99 -8.34
N LYS A 144 -20.43 6.64 -7.24
CA LYS A 144 -21.26 7.64 -6.54
C LYS A 144 -21.57 8.86 -7.41
N ILE A 145 -20.59 9.36 -8.16
CA ILE A 145 -20.76 10.54 -9.01
C ILE A 145 -21.70 10.21 -10.17
N ILE A 146 -21.51 9.04 -10.78
CA ILE A 146 -22.36 8.58 -11.88
C ILE A 146 -23.79 8.34 -11.40
N ASP A 147 -23.97 7.81 -10.19
CA ASP A 147 -25.28 7.69 -9.56
C ASP A 147 -25.96 9.05 -9.36
N LYS A 148 -25.21 10.08 -8.93
CA LYS A 148 -25.74 11.45 -8.90
C LYS A 148 -26.16 11.94 -10.29
N PHE A 149 -25.37 11.67 -11.33
CA PHE A 149 -25.71 12.07 -12.70
C PHE A 149 -26.97 11.40 -13.23
N ILE A 150 -27.16 10.10 -12.93
CA ILE A 150 -28.41 9.39 -13.23
C ILE A 150 -29.58 10.02 -12.45
N GLY A 151 -29.36 10.38 -11.17
CA GLY A 151 -30.34 11.12 -10.38
C GLY A 151 -30.72 12.47 -10.98
N TYR A 152 -29.76 13.23 -11.51
CA TYR A 152 -30.03 14.51 -12.17
C TYR A 152 -30.87 14.34 -13.46
N LEU A 153 -30.69 13.25 -14.19
CA LEU A 153 -31.50 12.93 -15.36
C LEU A 153 -32.94 12.55 -15.00
N ASP A 154 -33.09 11.72 -13.98
CA ASP A 154 -34.39 11.13 -13.61
C ASP A 154 -35.23 12.11 -12.78
N ILE A 155 -34.62 12.86 -11.85
CA ILE A 155 -35.33 13.74 -10.89
C ILE A 155 -35.32 15.20 -11.37
N TYR A 156 -34.16 15.71 -11.78
CA TYR A 156 -33.97 17.12 -12.13
C TYR A 156 -34.15 17.41 -13.62
N GLN A 157 -34.53 16.38 -14.39
CA GLN A 157 -34.74 16.46 -15.84
C GLN A 157 -33.58 17.11 -16.60
N ALA A 158 -32.34 16.88 -16.16
CA ALA A 158 -31.18 17.37 -16.90
C ALA A 158 -31.21 16.80 -18.32
N ASP A 159 -31.01 17.66 -19.33
CA ASP A 159 -31.13 17.25 -20.73
C ASP A 159 -29.76 16.96 -21.38
N SER A 160 -28.68 17.24 -20.64
CA SER A 160 -27.32 17.03 -21.13
C SER A 160 -26.32 16.68 -20.02
N LEU A 161 -25.23 16.06 -20.43
CA LEU A 161 -24.08 15.79 -19.56
C LEU A 161 -23.50 17.08 -18.97
N LYS A 162 -23.51 18.18 -19.74
CA LYS A 162 -23.03 19.49 -19.29
C LYS A 162 -23.85 20.04 -18.13
N GLU A 163 -25.16 19.82 -18.18
CA GLU A 163 -26.08 20.21 -17.11
C GLU A 163 -25.90 19.34 -15.87
N CYS A 164 -25.73 18.03 -16.03
CA CYS A 164 -25.38 17.12 -14.93
C CYS A 164 -24.09 17.57 -14.23
N VAL A 165 -23.04 17.91 -14.99
CA VAL A 165 -21.77 18.42 -14.46
C VAL A 165 -21.94 19.77 -13.77
N LYS A 166 -22.81 20.65 -14.28
CA LYS A 166 -23.10 21.95 -13.67
C LYS A 166 -23.78 21.77 -12.31
N LEU A 167 -24.82 20.94 -12.25
CA LEU A 167 -25.54 20.62 -11.01
C LEU A 167 -24.61 20.03 -9.96
N TYR A 168 -23.74 19.10 -10.37
CA TYR A 168 -22.73 18.52 -9.49
C TYR A 168 -21.78 19.56 -8.88
N LYS A 169 -21.26 20.48 -9.70
CA LYS A 169 -20.37 21.56 -9.23
C LYS A 169 -21.08 22.60 -8.35
N GLU A 170 -22.37 22.81 -8.57
CA GLU A 170 -23.18 23.65 -7.68
C GLU A 170 -23.36 22.98 -6.32
N GLU A 171 -23.67 21.68 -6.29
CA GLU A 171 -23.76 20.89 -5.07
C GLU A 171 -22.44 20.87 -4.29
N GLU A 172 -21.31 20.63 -4.98
CA GLU A 172 -19.97 20.63 -4.36
C GLU A 172 -19.62 22.01 -3.75
N ARG A 173 -19.96 23.11 -4.44
CA ARG A 173 -19.78 24.46 -3.88
C ARG A 173 -20.66 24.69 -2.65
N HIS A 174 -21.90 24.20 -2.66
CA HIS A 174 -22.79 24.33 -1.53
C HIS A 174 -22.30 23.52 -0.32
N GLU A 175 -21.80 22.30 -0.53
CA GLU A 175 -21.19 21.49 0.53
C GLU A 175 -19.98 22.19 1.16
N GLN A 176 -19.08 22.78 0.35
CA GLN A 176 -17.93 23.55 0.85
C GLN A 176 -18.35 24.77 1.68
N ILE A 177 -19.41 25.48 1.26
CA ILE A 177 -19.95 26.61 2.01
C ILE A 177 -20.55 26.14 3.34
N LEU A 178 -21.29 25.03 3.35
CA LEU A 178 -21.89 24.47 4.56
C LEU A 178 -20.84 24.01 5.57
N GLU A 179 -19.76 23.38 5.10
CA GLU A 179 -18.63 22.99 5.94
C GLU A 179 -17.96 24.22 6.56
N GLY A 180 -17.70 25.25 5.76
CA GLY A 180 -17.17 26.53 6.24
C GLY A 180 -18.06 27.22 7.27
N ILE A 181 -19.39 27.19 7.09
CA ILE A 181 -20.37 27.69 8.09
C ILE A 181 -20.30 26.85 9.37
N GLY A 182 -20.16 25.53 9.25
CA GLY A 182 -20.03 24.61 10.38
C GLY A 182 -18.80 24.93 11.23
N ASP A 183 -17.67 25.21 10.60
CA ASP A 183 -16.44 25.59 11.31
C ASP A 183 -16.54 26.98 11.93
N LEU A 184 -17.12 27.95 11.23
CA LEU A 184 -17.38 29.28 11.79
C LEU A 184 -18.29 29.20 13.03
N LYS A 185 -19.29 28.32 13.00
CA LYS A 185 -20.18 28.08 14.16
C LYS A 185 -19.42 27.50 15.35
N LYS A 186 -18.48 26.57 15.13
CA LYS A 186 -17.62 26.04 16.19
C LYS A 186 -16.73 27.12 16.78
N GLU A 187 -16.15 27.98 15.94
CA GLU A 187 -15.33 29.11 16.40
C GLU A 187 -16.15 30.12 17.22
N ILE A 188 -17.35 30.48 16.76
CA ILE A 188 -18.25 31.38 17.50
C ILE A 188 -18.65 30.75 18.84
N SER A 189 -18.94 29.45 18.88
CA SER A 189 -19.23 28.74 20.14
C SER A 189 -18.04 28.79 21.08
N ALA A 190 -16.84 28.49 20.59
CA ALA A 190 -15.62 28.50 21.40
C ALA A 190 -15.25 29.90 21.92
N VAL A 191 -15.55 30.95 21.14
CA VAL A 191 -15.42 32.34 21.58
C VAL A 191 -16.48 32.66 22.63
N GLY A 192 -17.74 32.27 22.40
CA GLY A 192 -18.83 32.44 23.37
C GLY A 192 -18.54 31.80 24.72
N ASP A 193 -18.02 30.57 24.72
CA ASP A 193 -17.61 29.86 25.93
C ASP A 193 -16.47 30.59 26.66
N LYS A 194 -15.48 31.11 25.92
CA LYS A 194 -14.40 31.92 26.51
C LYS A 194 -14.89 33.26 27.08
N VAL A 195 -15.85 33.91 26.44
CA VAL A 195 -16.43 35.17 26.93
C VAL A 195 -17.28 34.93 28.18
N SER A 196 -18.05 33.83 28.20
CA SER A 196 -18.82 33.39 29.37
C SER A 196 -17.91 33.11 30.57
N ASP A 197 -16.80 32.40 30.36
CA ASP A 197 -15.84 32.02 31.41
C ASP A 197 -15.06 33.23 31.97
N VAL A 198 -14.94 34.32 31.19
CA VAL A 198 -14.40 35.61 31.67
C VAL A 198 -15.46 36.39 32.44
N SER A 199 -16.73 36.36 31.99
CA SER A 199 -17.83 37.05 32.67
C SER A 199 -18.16 36.47 34.05
N GLU A 200 -17.93 35.17 34.30
CA GLU A 200 -18.13 34.55 35.62
C GLU A 200 -16.99 34.84 36.62
N ARG A 201 -15.85 35.38 36.15
CA ARG A 201 -14.68 35.69 37.00
C ARG A 201 -14.57 37.16 37.42
N ILE A 202 -15.50 38.02 36.99
CA ILE A 202 -15.59 39.45 37.33
C ILE A 202 -16.77 39.64 38.28
#